data_AF-A0A8J4XPN7-F1
#
_entry.id   AF-A0A8J4XPN7-F1
#
_cell.length_a   1.000
_cell.length_b   1.000
_cell.length_c   1.000
_cell.angle_alpha   90.00
_cell.angle_beta   90.00
_cell.angle_gamma   90.00
#
_symmetry.space_group_name_H-M   'P 1'
#
loop_
_entity.id
_entity.type
_entity.pdbx_description
1 polymer ?
#
loop_
_entity_poly.entity_id
_entity_poly.type
_entity_poly.pdbx_seq_one_letter_code
_entity_poly.pdbx_strand_id
1 'polypeptide(L)'
;MEKDNLHALLTGEFSEHRERALHERKNALESGLHPMEDYEELLWLSYLFLGEDLRKDYRFRAPGAFHQARWMAKGIYALKIFLFRGQVKLTAHEL
;
A
#
# COMPACT_ATOMS: atom_id res chain seq x y z
N MET A 1 19.82 15.02 -25.65
CA MET A 1 19.11 14.27 -26.71
C MET A 1 18.95 12.79 -26.37
N GLU A 2 19.98 12.03 -26.01
CA GLU A 2 19.79 10.59 -25.68
C GLU A 2 19.31 10.33 -24.24
N LYS A 3 19.76 11.13 -23.25
CA LYS A 3 19.34 11.01 -21.84
C LYS A 3 17.88 11.41 -21.61
N ASP A 4 17.38 12.37 -22.39
CA ASP A 4 16.01 12.89 -22.27
C ASP A 4 14.99 11.85 -22.76
N ASN A 5 15.35 11.08 -23.80
CA ASN A 5 14.54 9.97 -24.31
C ASN A 5 14.55 8.76 -23.36
N LEU A 6 15.69 8.43 -22.75
CA LEU A 6 15.76 7.38 -21.72
C LEU A 6 14.92 7.73 -20.49
N HIS A 7 14.98 8.99 -20.02
CA HIS A 7 14.15 9.43 -18.91
C HIS A 7 12.66 9.38 -19.25
N ALA A 8 12.27 9.80 -20.47
CA ALA A 8 10.90 9.72 -20.96
C ALA A 8 10.40 8.27 -21.13
N LEU A 9 11.24 7.35 -21.61
CA LEU A 9 10.92 5.93 -21.70
C LEU A 9 10.77 5.28 -20.33
N LEU A 10 11.71 5.56 -19.42
CA LEU A 10 11.64 5.05 -18.05
C LEU A 10 10.41 5.61 -17.32
N THR A 11 10.15 6.92 -17.40
CA THR A 11 8.93 7.50 -16.80
C THR A 11 7.65 6.98 -17.44
N GLY A 12 7.65 6.75 -18.75
CA GLY A 12 6.56 6.10 -19.47
C GLY A 12 6.31 4.68 -18.98
N GLU A 13 7.34 3.83 -18.94
CA GLU A 13 7.25 2.46 -18.42
C GLU A 13 6.79 2.45 -16.96
N PHE A 14 7.38 3.28 -16.09
CA PHE A 14 6.97 3.36 -14.69
C PHE A 14 5.49 3.79 -14.55
N SER A 15 5.02 4.70 -15.41
CA SER A 15 3.62 5.12 -15.42
C SER A 15 2.68 4.00 -15.85
N GLU A 16 3.03 3.24 -16.89
CA GLU A 16 2.23 2.11 -17.37
C GLU A 16 2.17 0.98 -16.32
N HIS A 17 3.31 0.66 -15.70
CA HIS A 17 3.35 -0.37 -14.67
C HIS A 17 2.56 0.04 -13.43
N ARG A 18 2.59 1.33 -13.06
CA ARG A 18 1.75 1.89 -11.99
C ARG A 18 0.26 1.75 -12.34
N GLU A 19 -0.15 2.17 -13.52
CA GLU A 19 -1.54 2.11 -13.96
C GLU A 19 -2.08 0.69 -14.00
N ARG A 20 -1.28 -0.24 -14.54
CA ARG A 20 -1.61 -1.67 -14.55
C ARG A 20 -1.78 -2.20 -13.12
N ALA A 21 -0.82 -1.88 -12.24
CA ALA A 21 -0.85 -2.27 -10.84
C ALA A 21 -2.12 -1.76 -10.14
N LEU A 22 -2.54 -0.53 -10.42
CA LEU A 22 -3.78 0.05 -9.88
C LEU A 22 -5.02 -0.64 -10.42
N HIS A 23 -5.08 -0.91 -11.73
CA HIS A 23 -6.20 -1.60 -12.36
C HIS A 23 -6.42 -2.98 -11.75
N GLU A 24 -5.34 -3.77 -11.60
CA GLU A 24 -5.39 -5.09 -10.97
C GLU A 24 -5.91 -5.03 -9.53
N ARG A 25 -5.42 -4.07 -8.74
CA ARG A 25 -5.84 -3.90 -7.33
C ARG A 25 -7.28 -3.46 -7.21
N LYS A 26 -7.74 -2.55 -8.07
CA LYS A 26 -9.13 -2.12 -8.11
C LYS A 26 -10.06 -3.29 -8.43
N ASN A 27 -9.73 -4.06 -9.46
CA ASN A 27 -10.49 -5.25 -9.82
C ASN A 27 -10.51 -6.26 -8.68
N ALA A 28 -9.37 -6.46 -7.99
CA ALA A 28 -9.29 -7.32 -6.82
C ALA A 28 -10.28 -6.84 -5.74
N LEU A 29 -10.19 -5.58 -5.31
CA LEU A 29 -11.06 -4.99 -4.30
C LEU A 29 -12.56 -5.09 -4.66
N GLU A 30 -12.91 -4.86 -5.92
CA GLU A 30 -14.30 -4.93 -6.41
C GLU A 30 -14.81 -6.37 -6.49
N SER A 31 -13.94 -7.35 -6.76
CA SER A 31 -14.33 -8.76 -6.87
C SER A 31 -14.80 -9.37 -5.55
N GLY A 32 -14.39 -8.81 -4.40
CA GLY A 32 -14.73 -9.33 -3.07
C GLY A 32 -14.22 -10.76 -2.79
N LEU A 33 -13.45 -11.35 -3.70
CA LEU A 33 -12.92 -12.73 -3.63
C LEU A 33 -11.63 -12.77 -2.80
N HIS A 34 -11.62 -12.13 -1.64
CA HIS A 34 -10.48 -12.13 -0.73
C HIS A 34 -10.74 -13.09 0.44
N PRO A 35 -9.95 -14.17 0.60
CA PRO A 35 -10.23 -15.21 1.60
C PRO A 35 -10.14 -14.73 3.05
N MET A 36 -9.44 -13.63 3.33
CA MET A 36 -9.18 -13.13 4.68
C MET A 36 -9.14 -11.61 4.68
N GLU A 37 -9.64 -11.01 5.76
CA GLU A 37 -9.67 -9.57 5.97
C GLU A 37 -8.27 -8.90 5.93
N ASP A 38 -7.19 -9.67 6.16
CA ASP A 38 -5.81 -9.17 6.09
C ASP A 38 -5.37 -8.88 4.63
N TYR A 39 -5.90 -9.60 3.65
CA TYR A 39 -5.60 -9.38 2.23
C TYR A 39 -6.26 -8.12 1.69
N GLU A 40 -7.49 -7.84 2.12
CA GLU A 40 -8.17 -6.59 1.80
C GLU A 40 -7.38 -5.39 2.32
N GLU A 41 -6.90 -5.47 3.56
CA GLU A 41 -6.09 -4.39 4.14
C GLU A 41 -4.75 -4.20 3.42
N LEU A 42 -4.10 -5.29 3.00
CA LEU A 42 -2.91 -5.22 2.17
C LEU A 42 -3.19 -4.54 0.80
N LEU A 43 -4.32 -4.87 0.17
CA LEU A 43 -4.73 -4.26 -1.10
C LEU A 43 -4.93 -2.75 -0.94
N TRP A 44 -5.65 -2.31 0.10
CA TRP A 44 -5.85 -0.88 0.39
C TRP A 44 -4.54 -0.15 0.69
N LEU A 45 -3.64 -0.74 1.48
CA LEU A 45 -2.33 -0.14 1.74
C LEU A 45 -1.49 -0.04 0.45
N SER A 46 -1.57 -1.04 -0.43
CA SER A 46 -0.86 -0.99 -1.71
C SER A 46 -1.45 0.05 -2.67
N TYR A 47 -2.76 0.27 -2.63
CA TYR A 47 -3.46 1.30 -3.40
C TYR A 47 -3.02 2.70 -2.94
N LEU A 48 -2.99 2.92 -1.61
CA LEU A 48 -2.48 4.15 -1.01
C LEU A 48 -0.99 4.37 -1.31
N PHE A 49 -0.17 3.30 -1.27
CA PHE A 49 1.26 3.38 -1.59
C PHE A 49 1.51 3.81 -3.05
N LEU A 50 0.66 3.40 -3.98
CA LEU A 50 0.72 3.81 -5.39
C LEU A 50 0.23 5.26 -5.62
N GLY A 51 -0.18 5.96 -4.55
CA GLY A 51 -0.57 7.36 -4.58
C GLY A 51 -2.04 7.61 -4.92
N GLU A 52 -2.89 6.59 -4.81
CA GLU A 52 -4.34 6.76 -4.94
C GLU A 52 -4.99 7.02 -3.58
N ASP A 53 -6.12 7.72 -3.63
CA ASP A 53 -6.92 7.99 -2.43
C ASP A 53 -7.72 6.76 -2.00
N LEU A 54 -7.86 6.62 -0.68
CA LEU A 54 -8.75 5.62 -0.09
C LEU A 54 -10.21 6.01 -0.31
N ARG A 55 -11.10 5.02 -0.28
CA ARG A 55 -12.53 5.32 -0.16
C ARG A 55 -12.80 6.11 1.12
N LYS A 56 -13.76 7.05 1.07
CA LYS A 56 -14.13 7.92 2.20
C LYS A 56 -14.52 7.17 3.48
N ASP A 57 -14.98 5.93 3.34
CA ASP A 57 -15.47 5.07 4.42
C ASP A 57 -14.45 4.03 4.91
N TYR A 58 -13.31 3.85 4.22
CA TYR A 58 -12.35 2.83 4.60
C TYR A 58 -11.57 3.22 5.86
N ARG A 59 -11.47 2.30 6.80
CA ARG A 59 -10.71 2.47 8.05
C ARG A 59 -9.73 1.33 8.22
N PHE A 60 -8.45 1.65 8.41
CA PHE A 60 -7.45 0.65 8.75
C PHE A 60 -7.75 0.03 10.11
N ARG A 61 -7.54 -1.28 10.23
CA ARG A 61 -7.71 -1.99 11.49
C ARG A 61 -6.63 -1.54 12.47
N ALA A 62 -7.04 -1.30 13.72
CA ALA A 62 -6.11 -1.09 14.81
C ALA A 62 -5.23 -2.33 15.01
N PRO A 63 -3.96 -2.17 15.45
CA PRO A 63 -3.12 -3.31 15.78
C PRO A 63 -3.79 -4.18 16.85
N GLY A 64 -4.11 -5.43 16.51
CA GLY A 64 -4.68 -6.42 17.43
C GLY A 64 -3.62 -7.39 17.96
N ALA A 65 -4.01 -8.29 18.87
CA ALA A 65 -3.11 -9.32 19.38
C ALA A 65 -2.56 -10.19 18.23
N PHE A 66 -1.23 -10.18 18.07
CA PHE A 66 -0.55 -10.95 17.02
C PHE A 66 -0.33 -12.39 17.47
N HIS A 67 -1.00 -13.35 16.83
CA HIS A 67 -0.52 -14.72 16.82
C HIS A 67 0.72 -14.81 15.91
N GLN A 68 1.82 -15.36 16.45
CA GLN A 68 3.14 -15.44 15.79
C GLN A 68 3.14 -16.12 14.40
N ALA A 69 2.08 -16.86 14.06
CA ALA A 69 1.93 -17.58 12.79
C ALA A 69 1.53 -16.70 11.58
N ARG A 70 1.24 -15.40 11.78
CA ARG A 70 0.80 -14.51 10.69
C ARG A 70 1.93 -13.59 10.22
N TRP A 71 2.85 -14.13 9.42
CA TRP A 71 3.93 -13.35 8.79
C TRP A 71 3.40 -12.13 8.01
N MET A 72 2.23 -12.28 7.39
CA MET A 72 1.55 -11.23 6.63
C MET A 72 1.21 -10.02 7.51
N ALA A 73 0.80 -10.25 8.76
CA ALA A 73 0.46 -9.18 9.67
C ALA A 73 1.70 -8.32 10.02
N LYS A 74 2.90 -8.91 10.08
CA LYS A 74 4.16 -8.16 10.24
C LYS A 74 4.44 -7.27 9.02
N GLY A 75 4.19 -7.78 7.81
CA GLY A 75 4.32 -7.01 6.57
C GLY A 75 3.35 -5.83 6.50
N ILE A 76 2.07 -6.07 6.81
CA ILE A 76 1.03 -5.03 6.89
C ILE A 76 1.43 -3.95 7.90
N TYR A 77 1.92 -4.34 9.08
CA TYR A 77 2.35 -3.40 10.11
C TYR A 77 3.54 -2.54 9.67
N ALA A 78 4.56 -3.15 9.07
CA ALA A 78 5.70 -2.42 8.52
C ALA A 78 5.27 -1.41 7.45
N LEU A 79 4.33 -1.81 6.57
CA LEU A 79 3.80 -0.94 5.52
C LEU A 79 2.97 0.22 6.09
N LYS A 80 2.16 -0.02 7.13
CA LYS A 80 1.44 1.03 7.86
C LYS A 80 2.40 2.04 8.49
N ILE A 81 3.44 1.57 9.19
CA ILE A 81 4.46 2.48 9.74
C ILE A 81 5.07 3.31 8.63
N PHE A 82 5.48 2.68 7.52
CA PHE A 82 6.06 3.41 6.41
C PHE A 82 5.11 4.50 5.88
N LEU A 83 3.85 4.17 5.59
CA LEU A 83 2.88 5.11 5.02
C LEU A 83 2.50 6.23 6.00
N PHE A 84 2.38 5.94 7.30
CA PHE A 84 1.89 6.89 8.30
C PHE A 84 2.97 7.51 9.20
N ARG A 85 4.26 7.22 8.96
CA ARG A 85 5.38 7.76 9.75
C ARG A 85 5.38 9.29 9.89
N GLY A 86 4.84 10.02 8.91
CA GLY A 86 4.75 11.48 8.95
C GLY A 86 3.61 12.02 9.83
N GLN A 87 2.64 11.19 10.21
CA GLN A 87 1.49 11.57 11.04
C GLN A 87 1.80 11.45 12.54
N VAL A 88 2.73 10.56 12.91
CA VAL A 88 3.14 10.34 14.30
C VAL A 88 4.46 11.06 14.54
N LYS A 89 4.43 12.07 15.42
CA LYS A 89 5.66 12.70 15.92
C LYS A 89 6.20 11.84 17.06
N LEU A 90 7.04 10.86 16.73
CA LEU A 90 7.75 10.10 17.75
C LEU A 90 8.70 11.03 18.51
N THR A 91 8.54 11.10 19.82
CA THR A 91 9.50 11.76 20.70
C THR A 91 10.72 10.87 20.92
N ALA A 92 11.82 11.43 21.42
CA ALA A 92 13.05 10.67 21.69
C ALA A 92 12.88 9.54 22.72
N HIS A 93 11.78 9.52 23.48
CA HIS A 93 11.43 8.47 24.44
C HIS A 93 10.63 7.32 23.78
N GLU A 94 10.14 7.51 22.56
CA GLU A 94 9.27 6.57 21.84
C GLU A 94 9.99 5.88 20.66
N LEU A 95 11.28 6.20 20.45
CA LEU A 95 12.20 5.52 19.54
C LEU A 95 12.90 4.35 20.25
#